data_AF-A0A7C9EHM6-F1
#
_entry.id   AF-A0A7C9EHM6-F1
#
_cell.length_a   1.000
_cell.length_b   1.000
_cell.length_c   1.000
_cell.angle_alpha   90.00
_cell.angle_beta   90.00
_cell.angle_gamma   90.00
#
_symmetry.space_group_name_H-M   'P 1'
#
loop_
_entity.id
_entity.type
_entity.pdbx_description
1 polymer ?
#
loop_
_entity_poly.entity_id
_entity_poly.type
_entity_poly.pdbx_seq_one_letter_code
_entity_poly.pdbx_strand_id
1 'polypeptide(L)'
;MASSEADSRLKQVVIPTLEKIIKTGSWRKHSKLVHECKSLISKLNSVTPHSLSSPESPTSAGGSPAGPLVVGAHEYSVADSDVILSPLINACSSGNPKIADAGVDCIQRLIAHGYLRGEADSSVSTPESKLLVRVIDSVCKCNEISDEGIELLVLKTLLSAVMSTSLRIHGDCLLQIVRTCYDIYLGSKNVVNQTTAKASLIQMLVIVFRRMEADSSTV
;
A
#
# COMPACT_ATOMS: atom_id res chain seq x y z
N MET A 1 16.32 15.79 13.81
CA MET A 1 15.70 16.58 12.72
C MET A 1 15.13 15.69 11.61
N ALA A 2 15.88 14.72 11.08
CA ALA A 2 15.39 13.82 10.00
C ALA A 2 14.12 13.00 10.33
N SER A 3 13.99 12.47 11.55
CA SER A 3 12.78 11.72 11.97
C SER A 3 11.52 12.59 12.02
N SER A 4 11.62 13.82 12.54
CA SER A 4 10.50 14.77 12.56
C SER A 4 10.04 15.19 11.17
N GLU A 5 10.94 15.24 10.18
CA GLU A 5 10.61 15.54 8.80
C GLU A 5 9.94 14.33 8.11
N ALA A 6 10.43 13.11 8.38
CA ALA A 6 9.82 11.88 7.92
C ALA A 6 8.37 11.74 8.42
N ASP A 7 8.15 11.94 9.71
CA ASP A 7 6.80 11.93 10.29
C ASP A 7 5.90 13.01 9.66
N SER A 8 6.43 14.20 9.36
CA SER A 8 5.68 15.25 8.68
C SER A 8 5.22 14.82 7.28
N ARG A 9 6.11 14.21 6.49
CA ARG A 9 5.81 13.70 5.14
C ARG A 9 4.76 12.58 5.18
N LEU A 10 4.88 11.64 6.12
CA LEU A 10 3.89 10.59 6.28
C LEU A 10 2.51 11.17 6.64
N LYS A 11 2.47 12.11 7.60
CA LYS A 11 1.23 12.79 8.01
C LYS A 11 0.57 13.50 6.82
N GLN A 12 1.35 14.18 5.98
CA GLN A 12 0.85 14.88 4.79
C GLN A 12 0.18 13.93 3.78
N VAL A 13 0.66 12.69 3.67
CA VAL A 13 0.07 11.68 2.77
C VAL A 13 -1.17 11.02 3.39
N VAL A 14 -1.08 10.62 4.67
CA VAL A 14 -2.07 9.74 5.30
C VAL A 14 -3.25 10.51 5.91
N ILE A 15 -3.02 11.61 6.63
CA ILE A 15 -4.09 12.30 7.38
C ILE A 15 -5.22 12.80 6.46
N PRO A 16 -4.96 13.47 5.31
CA PRO A 16 -6.04 13.94 4.45
C PRO A 16 -6.94 12.81 3.96
N THR A 17 -6.37 11.63 3.72
CA THR A 17 -7.12 10.43 3.33
C THR A 17 -8.00 9.95 4.47
N LEU A 18 -7.46 9.83 5.69
CA LEU A 18 -8.23 9.40 6.86
C LEU A 18 -9.41 10.34 7.13
N GLU A 19 -9.21 11.66 7.01
CA GLU A 19 -10.28 12.64 7.13
C GLU A 19 -11.35 12.47 6.04
N LYS A 20 -10.94 12.23 4.78
CA LYS A 20 -11.86 11.94 3.67
C LYS A 20 -12.69 10.69 3.96
N ILE A 21 -12.08 9.63 4.49
CA ILE A 21 -12.78 8.39 4.88
C ILE A 21 -13.77 8.67 6.01
N ILE A 22 -13.38 9.41 7.05
CA ILE A 22 -14.25 9.78 8.18
C ILE A 22 -15.48 10.56 7.69
N LYS A 23 -15.30 11.53 6.79
CA LYS A 23 -16.40 12.34 6.23
C LYS A 23 -17.34 11.53 5.34
N THR A 24 -16.81 10.51 4.66
CA THR A 24 -17.57 9.68 3.72
C THR A 24 -18.26 8.50 4.43
N GLY A 25 -17.72 8.04 5.56
CA GLY A 25 -18.18 6.89 6.30
C GLY A 25 -19.58 7.05 6.90
N SER A 26 -20.51 6.17 6.52
CA SER A 26 -21.79 6.02 7.22
C SER A 26 -21.58 5.44 8.63
N TRP A 27 -22.18 6.07 9.64
CA TRP A 27 -22.19 5.58 11.03
C TRP A 27 -22.68 4.12 11.16
N ARG A 28 -23.62 3.68 10.32
CA ARG A 28 -24.19 2.32 10.45
C ARG A 28 -23.27 1.24 9.89
N LYS A 29 -22.65 1.49 8.74
CA LYS A 29 -21.85 0.48 8.01
C LYS A 29 -20.36 0.56 8.29
N HIS A 30 -19.85 1.75 8.57
CA HIS A 30 -18.41 2.02 8.62
C HIS A 30 -17.96 2.58 9.98
N SER A 31 -18.75 2.41 11.06
CA SER A 31 -18.40 2.91 12.39
C SER A 31 -17.02 2.45 12.86
N LYS A 32 -16.70 1.17 12.66
CA LYS A 32 -15.39 0.60 13.02
C LYS A 32 -14.25 1.28 12.26
N LEU A 33 -14.35 1.35 10.93
CA LEU A 33 -13.36 2.03 10.09
C LEU A 33 -13.20 3.52 10.46
N VAL A 34 -14.31 4.22 10.69
CA VAL A 34 -14.28 5.64 11.11
C VAL A 34 -13.59 5.81 12.46
N HIS A 35 -13.83 4.91 13.41
CA HIS A 35 -13.16 4.91 14.70
C HIS A 35 -11.66 4.64 14.57
N GLU A 36 -11.27 3.66 13.76
CA GLU A 36 -9.87 3.35 13.44
C GLU A 36 -9.15 4.57 12.84
N CYS A 37 -9.75 5.23 11.85
CA CYS A 37 -9.21 6.44 11.25
C CYS A 37 -9.03 7.58 12.27
N LYS A 38 -10.02 7.82 13.15
CA LYS A 38 -9.93 8.85 14.19
C LYS A 38 -8.82 8.55 15.20
N SER A 39 -8.73 7.30 15.64
CA SER A 39 -7.68 6.85 16.56
C SER A 39 -6.29 7.02 15.96
N LEU A 40 -6.13 6.67 14.68
CA LEU A 40 -4.87 6.83 13.96
C LEU A 40 -4.47 8.30 13.80
N ILE A 41 -5.40 9.20 13.44
CA ILE A 41 -5.13 10.64 13.38
C ILE A 41 -4.63 11.16 14.74
N SER A 42 -5.29 10.78 15.83
CA SER A 42 -4.85 11.15 17.18
C SER A 42 -3.45 10.63 17.49
N LYS A 43 -3.15 9.36 17.17
CA LYS A 43 -1.81 8.77 17.35
C LYS A 43 -0.76 9.55 16.55
N LEU A 44 -0.99 9.76 15.26
CA LEU A 44 -0.07 10.50 14.39
C LEU A 44 0.16 11.95 14.86
N ASN A 45 -0.86 12.62 15.39
CA ASN A 45 -0.72 13.99 15.92
C ASN A 45 -0.06 14.05 17.29
N SER A 46 -0.24 13.01 18.13
CA SER A 46 0.41 12.90 19.45
C SER A 46 1.90 12.57 19.40
N VAL A 47 2.40 12.07 18.26
CA VAL A 47 3.82 11.77 18.07
C VAL A 47 4.61 13.08 17.99
N THR A 48 5.19 13.47 19.13
CA THR A 48 6.31 14.39 19.26
C THR A 48 7.61 13.69 18.82
N PRO A 49 8.67 14.43 18.39
CA PRO A 49 9.88 13.88 17.75
C PRO A 49 10.74 12.88 18.56
N HIS A 50 10.30 12.46 19.74
CA HIS A 50 11.09 11.69 20.71
C HIS A 50 10.46 10.36 21.15
N SER A 51 9.28 9.99 20.65
CA SER A 51 8.54 8.83 21.20
C SER A 51 8.66 7.52 20.41
N LEU A 52 9.41 7.50 19.29
CA LEU A 52 9.71 6.27 18.55
C LEU A 52 11.12 5.73 18.84
N SER A 53 11.90 6.44 19.65
CA SER A 53 13.24 6.04 20.07
C SER A 53 13.30 5.97 21.57
N SER A 54 13.08 4.77 22.13
CA SER A 54 13.76 4.43 23.39
C SER A 54 15.27 4.49 23.12
N PRO A 55 16.08 5.13 23.98
CA PRO A 55 17.53 5.01 23.90
C PRO A 55 17.90 3.60 24.40
N GLU A 56 18.00 2.63 23.51
CA GLU A 56 18.56 1.33 23.86
C GLU A 56 20.09 1.44 23.91
N SER A 57 20.60 1.36 25.15
CA SER A 57 21.96 0.96 25.45
C SER A 57 22.29 -0.38 24.77
N PRO A 58 23.57 -0.65 24.41
CA PRO A 58 23.93 -1.77 23.57
C PRO A 58 23.93 -3.06 24.39
N THR A 59 22.82 -3.80 24.44
CA THR A 59 22.86 -5.21 24.88
C THR A 59 21.65 -6.00 24.39
N SER A 60 21.93 -7.07 23.62
CA SER A 60 21.10 -8.27 23.36
C SER A 60 19.77 -8.14 22.60
N ALA A 61 19.85 -8.45 21.29
CA ALA A 61 18.89 -9.21 20.47
C ALA A 61 17.44 -9.33 20.97
N GLY A 62 16.62 -8.33 20.67
CA GLY A 62 15.18 -8.35 20.89
C GLY A 62 14.40 -7.21 20.21
N GLY A 63 14.97 -6.56 19.20
CA GLY A 63 14.31 -5.46 18.49
C GLY A 63 13.06 -5.92 17.77
N SER A 64 11.99 -5.13 17.83
CA SER A 64 10.79 -5.37 17.01
C SER A 64 11.18 -5.46 15.53
N PRO A 65 10.64 -6.43 14.76
CA PRO A 65 11.01 -6.58 13.36
C PRO A 65 10.70 -5.29 12.60
N ALA A 66 11.64 -4.86 11.75
CA ALA A 66 11.47 -3.74 10.84
C ALA A 66 10.26 -3.99 9.94
N GLY A 67 9.42 -2.97 9.80
CA GLY A 67 8.20 -3.03 9.02
C GLY A 67 8.39 -2.54 7.60
N PRO A 68 7.36 -2.73 6.76
CA PRO A 68 7.42 -2.34 5.35
C PRO A 68 7.33 -0.82 5.13
N LEU A 69 6.93 -0.05 6.14
CA LEU A 69 6.79 1.40 6.00
C LEU A 69 8.10 2.10 6.38
N VAL A 70 8.66 2.86 5.44
CA VAL A 70 9.93 3.59 5.60
C VAL A 70 9.79 5.00 5.02
N VAL A 71 10.07 6.03 5.80
CA VAL A 71 9.99 7.42 5.34
C VAL A 71 11.31 8.13 5.62
N GLY A 72 12.02 8.50 4.54
CA GLY A 72 13.37 9.04 4.67
C GLY A 72 14.31 8.02 5.32
N ALA A 73 14.87 8.37 6.48
CA ALA A 73 15.72 7.50 7.29
C ALA A 73 14.98 6.81 8.45
N HIS A 74 13.66 6.99 8.56
CA HIS A 74 12.87 6.41 9.64
C HIS A 74 12.15 5.15 9.15
N GLU A 75 12.40 4.04 9.84
CA GLU A 75 11.75 2.75 9.59
C GLU A 75 10.73 2.49 10.70
N TYR A 76 9.48 2.24 10.33
CA TYR A 76 8.44 1.88 11.28
C TYR A 76 8.52 0.38 11.57
N SER A 77 8.22 -0.02 12.80
CA SER A 77 8.08 -1.45 13.13
C SER A 77 6.95 -2.09 12.30
N VAL A 78 6.93 -3.42 12.18
CA VAL A 78 5.80 -4.12 11.54
C VAL A 78 4.47 -3.76 12.23
N ALA A 79 4.47 -3.66 13.56
CA ALA A 79 3.27 -3.33 14.33
C ALA A 79 2.77 -1.91 14.03
N ASP A 80 3.67 -0.91 14.01
CA ASP A 80 3.28 0.46 13.67
C ASP A 80 2.84 0.59 12.21
N SER A 81 3.51 -0.13 11.30
CA SER A 81 3.12 -0.21 9.89
C SER A 81 1.71 -0.78 9.73
N ASP A 82 1.36 -1.86 10.45
CA ASP A 82 0.02 -2.45 10.41
C ASP A 82 -1.02 -1.47 10.98
N VAL A 83 -0.72 -0.76 12.07
CA VAL A 83 -1.62 0.28 12.61
C VAL A 83 -1.90 1.39 11.58
N ILE A 84 -0.90 1.78 10.79
CA ILE A 84 -1.03 2.84 9.78
C ILE A 84 -1.75 2.34 8.52
N LEU A 85 -1.44 1.12 8.06
CA LEU A 85 -1.92 0.57 6.79
C LEU A 85 -3.30 -0.10 6.92
N SER A 86 -3.65 -0.64 8.08
CA SER A 86 -4.91 -1.38 8.31
C SER A 86 -6.16 -0.57 7.96
N PRO A 87 -6.30 0.72 8.36
CA PRO A 87 -7.46 1.52 7.96
C PRO A 87 -7.54 1.74 6.44
N LEU A 88 -6.41 1.80 5.74
CA LEU A 88 -6.37 1.94 4.27
C LEU A 88 -6.79 0.64 3.59
N ILE A 89 -6.31 -0.51 4.08
CA ILE A 89 -6.72 -1.86 3.63
C ILE A 89 -8.24 -2.05 3.84
N ASN A 90 -8.74 -1.66 5.01
CA ASN A 90 -10.16 -1.73 5.35
C ASN A 90 -11.01 -0.78 4.49
N ALA A 91 -10.48 0.39 4.12
CA ALA A 91 -11.13 1.33 3.21
C ALA A 91 -11.29 0.74 1.80
N CYS A 92 -10.25 0.08 1.28
CA CYS A 92 -10.30 -0.63 -0.01
C CYS A 92 -11.39 -1.72 -0.02
N SER A 93 -11.54 -2.41 1.11
CA SER A 93 -12.52 -3.50 1.29
C SER A 93 -13.92 -3.03 1.74
N SER A 94 -14.18 -1.71 1.78
CA SER A 94 -15.42 -1.16 2.35
C SER A 94 -16.67 -1.40 1.50
N GLY A 95 -16.51 -1.76 0.22
CA GLY A 95 -17.61 -1.85 -0.76
C GLY A 95 -18.24 -0.50 -1.13
N ASN A 96 -17.75 0.62 -0.59
CA ASN A 96 -18.18 1.95 -0.97
C ASN A 96 -17.17 2.59 -1.92
N PRO A 97 -17.56 2.94 -3.16
CA PRO A 97 -16.62 3.44 -4.17
C PRO A 97 -15.78 4.63 -3.70
N LYS A 98 -16.39 5.60 -3.01
CA LYS A 98 -15.68 6.82 -2.56
C LYS A 98 -14.68 6.54 -1.43
N ILE A 99 -14.96 5.55 -0.59
CA ILE A 99 -14.05 5.13 0.50
C ILE A 99 -12.91 4.28 -0.08
N ALA A 100 -13.24 3.35 -0.99
CA ALA A 100 -12.25 2.54 -1.68
C ALA A 100 -11.30 3.42 -2.51
N ASP A 101 -11.82 4.38 -3.29
CA ASP A 101 -11.03 5.39 -4.01
C ASP A 101 -10.01 6.08 -3.10
N ALA A 102 -10.45 6.56 -1.92
CA ALA A 102 -9.55 7.20 -0.96
C ALA A 102 -8.46 6.24 -0.45
N GLY A 103 -8.82 5.00 -0.14
CA GLY A 103 -7.87 3.97 0.32
C GLY A 103 -6.81 3.64 -0.73
N VAL A 104 -7.24 3.32 -1.95
CA VAL A 104 -6.34 2.96 -3.06
C VAL A 104 -5.45 4.15 -3.43
N ASP A 105 -5.98 5.37 -3.50
CA ASP A 105 -5.19 6.57 -3.83
C ASP A 105 -4.10 6.86 -2.79
N CYS A 106 -4.36 6.61 -1.52
CA CYS A 106 -3.34 6.74 -0.48
C CYS A 106 -2.26 5.66 -0.60
N ILE A 107 -2.64 4.39 -0.84
CA ILE A 107 -1.69 3.30 -1.08
C ILE A 107 -0.82 3.60 -2.32
N GLN A 108 -1.43 4.10 -3.40
CA GLN A 108 -0.72 4.52 -4.61
C GLN A 108 0.36 5.56 -4.30
N ARG A 109 0.03 6.57 -3.50
CA ARG A 109 1.00 7.62 -3.09
C ARG A 109 2.11 7.05 -2.21
N LEU A 110 1.79 6.16 -1.26
CA LEU A 110 2.81 5.50 -0.44
C LEU A 110 3.80 4.69 -1.29
N ILE A 111 3.31 3.97 -2.31
CA ILE A 111 4.16 3.23 -3.24
C ILE A 111 4.99 4.18 -4.11
N ALA A 112 4.35 5.20 -4.70
CA ALA A 112 5.02 6.13 -5.62
C ALA A 112 6.09 7.00 -4.92
N HIS A 113 5.91 7.30 -3.63
CA HIS A 113 6.93 7.97 -2.82
C HIS A 113 8.03 7.02 -2.31
N GLY A 114 7.93 5.71 -2.58
CA GLY A 114 8.87 4.70 -2.10
C GLY A 114 8.78 4.45 -0.60
N TYR A 115 7.62 4.75 0.02
CA TYR A 115 7.41 4.57 1.46
C TYR A 115 7.07 3.13 1.82
N LEU A 116 6.52 2.36 0.89
CA LEU A 116 6.41 0.91 1.06
C LEU A 116 7.65 0.22 0.49
N ARG A 117 8.31 -0.55 1.35
CA ARG A 117 9.48 -1.36 1.06
C ARG A 117 9.26 -2.79 1.51
N GLY A 118 10.09 -3.68 0.99
CA GLY A 118 10.08 -5.09 1.36
C GLY A 118 9.63 -5.97 0.22
N GLU A 119 9.16 -7.16 0.58
CA GLU A 119 8.81 -8.21 -0.35
C GLU A 119 7.38 -8.70 -0.13
N ALA A 120 6.53 -8.59 -1.15
CA ALA A 120 5.20 -9.16 -1.17
C ALA A 120 5.25 -10.52 -1.86
N ASP A 121 5.41 -11.58 -1.06
CA ASP A 121 5.39 -12.97 -1.53
C ASP A 121 4.54 -13.84 -0.59
N SER A 122 3.47 -14.42 -1.14
CA SER A 122 2.58 -15.34 -0.43
C SER A 122 3.28 -16.62 0.05
N SER A 123 4.41 -17.01 -0.57
CA SER A 123 5.22 -18.16 -0.15
C SER A 123 6.02 -17.88 1.12
N VAL A 124 6.31 -16.60 1.39
CA VAL A 124 7.12 -16.14 2.52
C VAL A 124 6.20 -15.80 3.71
N SER A 125 6.41 -16.50 4.82
CA SER A 125 5.51 -16.41 5.99
C SER A 125 5.84 -15.30 6.99
N THR A 126 6.69 -14.34 6.64
CA THR A 126 7.10 -13.23 7.51
C THR A 126 5.93 -12.26 7.77
N PRO A 127 5.87 -11.61 8.96
CA PRO A 127 4.86 -10.60 9.25
C PRO A 127 4.83 -9.43 8.27
N GLU A 128 6.02 -8.97 7.82
CA GLU A 128 6.18 -7.92 6.80
C GLU A 128 5.57 -8.34 5.46
N SER A 129 5.93 -9.52 4.93
CA SER A 129 5.41 -10.03 3.65
C SER A 129 3.89 -10.18 3.70
N LYS A 130 3.36 -10.75 4.78
CA LYS A 130 1.91 -10.89 4.99
C LYS A 130 1.18 -9.55 4.97
N LEU A 131 1.77 -8.50 5.56
CA LEU A 131 1.19 -7.17 5.54
C LEU A 131 1.20 -6.56 4.14
N LEU A 132 2.31 -6.69 3.41
CA LEU A 132 2.42 -6.21 2.02
C LEU A 132 1.45 -6.95 1.08
N VAL A 133 1.34 -8.28 1.20
CA VAL A 133 0.37 -9.08 0.45
C VAL A 133 -1.06 -8.62 0.75
N ARG A 134 -1.41 -8.35 2.02
CA ARG A 134 -2.72 -7.77 2.37
C ARG A 134 -2.98 -6.41 1.71
N VAL A 135 -1.95 -5.55 1.62
CA VAL A 135 -2.07 -4.24 0.94
C VAL A 135 -2.40 -4.46 -0.54
N ILE A 136 -1.60 -5.28 -1.24
CA ILE A 136 -1.81 -5.54 -2.68
C ILE A 136 -3.14 -6.23 -2.94
N ASP A 137 -3.48 -7.26 -2.17
CA ASP A 137 -4.75 -7.99 -2.29
C ASP A 137 -5.96 -7.05 -2.11
N SER A 138 -5.87 -6.12 -1.16
CA SER A 138 -6.94 -5.14 -0.94
C SER A 138 -7.15 -4.20 -2.13
N VAL A 139 -6.07 -3.80 -2.83
CA VAL A 139 -6.14 -3.00 -4.05
C VAL A 139 -6.71 -3.84 -5.20
N CYS A 140 -6.26 -5.09 -5.37
CA CYS A 140 -6.76 -5.97 -6.43
C CYS A 140 -8.26 -6.21 -6.31
N LYS A 141 -8.77 -6.39 -5.08
CA LYS A 141 -10.21 -6.56 -4.79
C LYS A 141 -11.07 -5.36 -5.17
N CYS A 142 -10.50 -4.15 -5.21
CA CYS A 142 -11.26 -2.96 -5.64
C CYS A 142 -11.73 -3.04 -7.09
N ASN A 143 -11.16 -3.92 -7.93
CA ASN A 143 -11.67 -4.20 -9.28
C ASN A 143 -13.12 -4.74 -9.29
N GLU A 144 -13.58 -5.37 -8.20
CA GLU A 144 -14.97 -5.85 -8.11
C GLU A 144 -15.99 -4.69 -7.97
N ILE A 145 -15.50 -3.48 -7.69
CA ILE A 145 -16.33 -2.28 -7.64
C ILE A 145 -16.52 -1.77 -9.07
N SER A 146 -17.76 -1.85 -9.56
CA SER A 146 -18.15 -1.38 -10.89
C SER A 146 -18.13 0.16 -10.99
N ASP A 147 -16.94 0.76 -10.97
CA ASP A 147 -16.65 2.18 -11.08
C ASP A 147 -15.40 2.41 -11.94
N GLU A 148 -15.54 3.12 -13.06
CA GLU A 148 -14.47 3.34 -14.04
C GLU A 148 -13.28 4.13 -13.45
N GLY A 149 -13.53 5.01 -12.47
CA GLY A 149 -12.47 5.77 -11.80
C GLY A 149 -11.61 4.87 -10.92
N ILE A 150 -12.25 3.93 -10.22
CA ILE A 150 -11.56 2.93 -9.38
C ILE A 150 -10.75 1.98 -10.25
N GLU A 151 -11.30 1.48 -11.35
CA GLU A 151 -10.57 0.62 -12.30
C GLU A 151 -9.25 1.27 -12.73
N LEU A 152 -9.30 2.53 -13.18
CA LEU A 152 -8.10 3.27 -13.61
C LEU A 152 -7.10 3.44 -12.47
N LEU A 153 -7.59 3.75 -11.27
CA LEU A 153 -6.76 3.93 -10.09
C LEU A 153 -6.09 2.61 -9.64
N VAL A 154 -6.80 1.48 -9.73
CA VAL A 154 -6.25 0.15 -9.49
C VAL A 154 -5.13 -0.14 -10.49
N LEU A 155 -5.36 0.06 -11.80
CA LEU A 155 -4.34 -0.13 -12.83
C LEU A 155 -3.06 0.67 -12.55
N LYS A 156 -3.21 1.97 -12.24
CA LYS A 156 -2.09 2.86 -11.91
C LYS A 156 -1.34 2.39 -10.67
N THR A 157 -2.07 1.97 -9.64
CA THR A 157 -1.49 1.53 -8.36
C THR A 157 -0.70 0.24 -8.53
N LEU A 158 -1.28 -0.76 -9.21
CA LEU A 158 -0.63 -2.05 -9.43
C LEU A 158 0.59 -1.93 -10.36
N LEU A 159 0.50 -1.11 -11.41
CA LEU A 159 1.67 -0.82 -12.26
C LEU A 159 2.79 -0.17 -11.46
N SER A 160 2.46 0.83 -10.62
CA SER A 160 3.43 1.48 -9.74
C SER A 160 4.06 0.49 -8.75
N ALA A 161 3.30 -0.47 -8.24
CA ALA A 161 3.80 -1.52 -7.36
C ALA A 161 4.83 -2.41 -8.07
N VAL A 162 4.49 -2.91 -9.26
CA VAL A 162 5.39 -3.76 -10.06
C VAL A 162 6.63 -2.98 -10.49
N MET A 163 6.50 -1.69 -10.82
CA MET A 163 7.63 -0.82 -11.19
C MET A 163 8.57 -0.50 -10.01
N SER A 164 8.08 -0.57 -8.77
CA SER A 164 8.86 -0.17 -7.60
C SER A 164 10.11 -1.03 -7.45
N THR A 165 11.25 -0.39 -7.20
CA THR A 165 12.51 -1.07 -6.89
C THR A 165 12.67 -1.36 -5.40
N SER A 166 11.89 -0.68 -4.55
CA SER A 166 11.95 -0.87 -3.09
C SER A 166 10.88 -1.83 -2.58
N LEU A 167 9.76 -1.96 -3.29
CA LEU A 167 8.72 -2.96 -3.05
C LEU A 167 8.82 -4.03 -4.12
N ARG A 168 9.31 -5.21 -3.76
CA ARG A 168 9.42 -6.35 -4.67
C ARG A 168 8.15 -7.18 -4.60
N ILE A 169 7.60 -7.52 -5.76
CA ILE A 169 6.39 -8.34 -5.88
C ILE A 169 6.77 -9.66 -6.56
N HIS A 170 6.47 -10.79 -5.93
CA HIS A 170 6.82 -12.12 -6.43
C HIS A 170 5.64 -13.10 -6.39
N GLY A 171 5.85 -14.28 -6.96
CA GLY A 171 4.97 -15.44 -6.83
C GLY A 171 3.50 -15.16 -7.15
N ASP A 172 2.62 -15.71 -6.32
CA ASP A 172 1.17 -15.58 -6.47
C ASP A 172 0.68 -14.12 -6.42
N CYS A 173 1.39 -13.26 -5.67
CA CYS A 173 1.06 -11.85 -5.58
C CYS A 173 1.23 -11.15 -6.95
N LEU A 174 2.33 -11.44 -7.66
CA LEU A 174 2.54 -10.93 -9.02
C LEU A 174 1.50 -11.47 -10.00
N LEU A 175 1.19 -12.77 -9.92
CA LEU A 175 0.19 -13.40 -10.78
C LEU A 175 -1.21 -12.82 -10.55
N GLN A 176 -1.56 -12.52 -9.30
CA GLN A 176 -2.81 -11.86 -8.96
C GLN A 176 -2.89 -10.45 -9.58
N ILE A 177 -1.81 -9.65 -9.50
CA ILE A 177 -1.77 -8.33 -10.14
C ILE A 177 -2.02 -8.45 -11.66
N VAL A 178 -1.30 -9.34 -12.33
CA VAL A 178 -1.44 -9.54 -13.78
C VAL A 178 -2.86 -9.97 -14.14
N ARG A 179 -3.43 -10.91 -13.37
CA ARG A 179 -4.82 -11.35 -13.53
C ARG A 179 -5.79 -10.18 -13.37
N THR A 180 -5.68 -9.40 -12.31
CA THR A 180 -6.57 -8.25 -12.07
C THR A 180 -6.50 -7.23 -13.21
N CYS A 181 -5.30 -6.90 -13.72
CA CYS A 181 -5.19 -5.99 -14.87
C CYS A 181 -5.81 -6.58 -16.15
N TYR A 182 -5.70 -7.90 -16.36
CA TYR A 182 -6.34 -8.58 -17.49
C TYR A 182 -7.88 -8.61 -17.35
N ASP A 183 -8.38 -8.82 -16.14
CA ASP A 183 -9.82 -8.78 -15.85
C ASP A 183 -10.39 -7.37 -16.13
N ILE A 184 -9.67 -6.30 -15.77
CA ILE A 184 -10.04 -4.91 -16.13
C ILE A 184 -10.03 -4.72 -17.66
N TYR A 185 -9.02 -5.22 -18.36
CA TYR A 185 -8.94 -5.13 -19.82
C TYR A 185 -10.15 -5.78 -20.51
N LEU A 186 -10.59 -6.94 -20.04
CA LEU A 186 -11.74 -7.64 -20.63
C LEU A 186 -13.09 -7.09 -20.16
N GLY A 187 -13.18 -6.69 -18.89
CA GLY A 187 -14.44 -6.36 -18.22
C GLY A 187 -14.84 -4.89 -18.26
N SER A 188 -13.87 -3.98 -18.39
CA SER A 188 -14.15 -2.54 -18.36
C SER A 188 -14.99 -2.12 -19.56
N LYS A 189 -15.97 -1.23 -19.32
CA LYS A 189 -16.77 -0.61 -20.38
C LYS A 189 -16.10 0.65 -20.95
N ASN A 190 -15.02 1.10 -20.32
CA ASN A 190 -14.30 2.31 -20.69
C ASN A 190 -13.08 1.97 -21.56
N VAL A 191 -13.06 2.46 -22.80
CA VAL A 191 -11.98 2.20 -23.76
C VAL A 191 -10.62 2.74 -23.28
N VAL A 192 -10.61 3.83 -22.51
CA VAL A 192 -9.38 4.37 -21.90
C VAL A 192 -8.83 3.39 -20.87
N ASN A 193 -9.68 2.81 -20.03
CA ASN A 193 -9.28 1.80 -19.04
C ASN A 193 -8.78 0.53 -19.71
N GLN A 194 -9.46 0.04 -20.76
CA GLN A 194 -8.99 -1.12 -21.53
C GLN A 194 -7.61 -0.86 -22.15
N THR A 195 -7.42 0.30 -22.79
CA THR A 195 -6.14 0.66 -23.43
C THR A 195 -5.04 0.80 -22.38
N THR A 196 -5.35 1.42 -21.24
CA THR A 196 -4.41 1.57 -20.11
C THR A 196 -4.05 0.21 -19.53
N ALA A 197 -5.01 -0.68 -19.33
CA ALA A 197 -4.78 -2.04 -18.83
C ALA A 197 -3.85 -2.82 -19.76
N LYS A 198 -4.09 -2.77 -21.07
CA LYS A 198 -3.22 -3.39 -22.07
C LYS A 198 -1.79 -2.85 -22.01
N ALA A 199 -1.62 -1.53 -21.94
CA ALA A 199 -0.30 -0.91 -21.82
C ALA A 199 0.40 -1.31 -20.51
N SER A 200 -0.31 -1.28 -19.38
CA SER A 200 0.20 -1.70 -18.08
C SER A 200 0.65 -3.16 -18.07
N LEU A 201 -0.13 -4.07 -18.64
CA LEU A 201 0.22 -5.49 -18.75
C LEU A 201 1.53 -5.70 -19.53
N ILE A 202 1.66 -5.05 -20.69
CA ILE A 202 2.89 -5.12 -21.50
C ILE A 202 4.08 -4.59 -20.67
N GLN A 203 3.91 -3.44 -20.02
CA GLN A 203 4.97 -2.82 -19.23
C GLN A 203 5.38 -3.70 -18.03
N MET A 204 4.42 -4.30 -17.32
CA MET A 204 4.69 -5.23 -16.23
C MET A 204 5.51 -6.42 -16.70
N LEU A 205 5.15 -7.03 -17.83
CA LEU A 205 5.91 -8.15 -18.40
C LEU A 205 7.35 -7.74 -18.73
N VAL A 206 7.53 -6.61 -19.41
CA VAL A 206 8.87 -6.10 -19.75
C VAL A 206 9.72 -5.89 -18.49
N ILE A 207 9.15 -5.35 -17.42
CA ILE A 207 9.86 -5.14 -16.15
C ILE A 207 10.25 -6.46 -15.51
N VAL A 208 9.33 -7.42 -15.45
CA VAL A 208 9.58 -8.75 -14.86
C VAL A 208 10.68 -9.48 -15.61
N PHE A 209 10.62 -9.50 -16.95
CA PHE A 209 11.67 -10.14 -17.76
C PHE A 209 13.03 -9.46 -17.59
N ARG A 210 13.08 -8.11 -17.58
CA ARG A 210 14.34 -7.38 -17.33
C ARG A 210 14.94 -7.68 -15.96
N ARG A 211 14.11 -7.81 -14.91
CA ARG A 211 14.58 -8.19 -13.57
C ARG A 211 15.12 -9.62 -13.55
N MET A 212 14.40 -10.55 -14.17
CA MET A 212 14.83 -11.94 -14.28
C MET A 212 16.17 -12.08 -15.03
N GLU A 213 16.38 -11.32 -16.10
CA GLU A 213 17.66 -11.26 -16.83
C GLU A 213 18.79 -10.69 -15.96
N ALA A 214 18.51 -9.62 -15.22
CA ALA A 214 19.48 -9.01 -14.31
C ALA A 214 19.90 -10.00 -13.20
N ASP A 215 18.94 -10.67 -12.56
CA ASP A 215 19.20 -11.67 -11.51
C ASP A 215 19.99 -12.86 -12.04
N SER A 216 19.73 -13.29 -13.29
CA SER A 216 20.49 -14.34 -13.96
C SER A 216 21.91 -13.92 -14.35
N SER A 217 22.16 -12.62 -14.57
CA SER A 217 23.48 -12.09 -14.95
C SER A 217 24.42 -11.84 -13.76
N THR A 218 23.88 -11.88 -12.54
CA THR A 218 24.64 -11.73 -11.29
C THR A 218 25.13 -13.04 -10.68
N VAL A 219 25.01 -14.16 -11.40
CA VAL A 219 25.48 -15.50 -11.01
C VAL A 219 26.73 -15.88 -11.80
#